data_AF-A0A7W1J037-F1
#
_entry.id   AF-A0A7W1J037-F1
#
_cell.length_a   1.000
_cell.length_b   1.000
_cell.length_c   1.000
_cell.angle_alpha   90.00
_cell.angle_beta   90.00
_cell.angle_gamma   90.00
#
_symmetry.space_group_name_H-M   'P 1'
#
loop_
_entity.id
_entity.type
_entity.pdbx_description
1 polymer ?
#
loop_
_entity_poly.entity_id
_entity_poly.type
_entity_poly.pdbx_seq_one_letter_code
_entity_poly.pdbx_strand_id
1 'polypeptide(L)'
;MIVSHMASGTNTSTSKIATIVVLIPILIATWFALPWVLPMWRWQNVDVEAIARDHEKQGYTKESLATEFEWIVFYNPRGGRSSNDPSPFQIYSSKPPWKSKYPDDVDENQLMVRATVISERDGEPISKLWIGTTPSEAFFTIKGWRFPPGSFGKPKGRPVLVYQGFSLEKVDISKGVSMSTQAQAWENDDLWEERDDGFRP
;
A
#
# COMPACT_ATOMS: atom_id res chain seq x y z
N MET A 1 -3.19 46.16 66.08
CA MET A 1 -4.54 46.14 65.46
C MET A 1 -4.34 45.89 63.97
N ILE A 2 -4.82 44.72 63.51
CA ILE A 2 -5.03 44.26 62.12
C ILE A 2 -3.79 44.12 61.22
N VAL A 3 -3.30 42.87 61.17
CA VAL A 3 -2.56 42.28 60.05
C VAL A 3 -3.56 42.00 58.93
N SER A 4 -3.35 42.55 57.73
CA SER A 4 -4.09 42.16 56.53
C SER A 4 -3.23 41.21 55.70
N HIS A 5 -3.43 39.91 55.93
CA HIS A 5 -3.12 38.90 54.93
C HIS A 5 -4.28 38.88 53.92
N MET A 6 -4.07 39.42 52.73
CA MET A 6 -4.93 39.07 51.58
C MET A 6 -4.24 37.99 50.75
N ALA A 7 -4.89 36.84 50.76
CA ALA A 7 -4.65 35.61 50.03
C ALA A 7 -3.99 35.77 48.65
N SER A 8 -2.78 35.22 48.52
CA SER A 8 -2.23 34.76 47.24
C SER A 8 -2.85 33.38 46.95
N GLY A 9 -3.73 33.28 45.97
CA GLY A 9 -4.41 32.00 45.73
C GLY A 9 -5.39 31.95 44.57
N THR A 10 -5.02 32.38 43.36
CA THR A 10 -5.84 32.12 42.15
C THR A 10 -5.05 31.94 40.83
N ASN A 11 -3.72 31.81 40.86
CA ASN A 11 -2.92 31.75 39.62
C ASN A 11 -2.71 30.33 39.07
N THR A 12 -2.92 29.29 39.88
CA THR A 12 -2.68 27.89 39.47
C THR A 12 -3.80 27.31 38.61
N SER A 13 -5.04 27.75 38.78
CA SER A 13 -6.18 27.27 37.99
C SER A 13 -6.30 27.97 36.63
N THR A 14 -6.09 29.29 36.58
CA THR A 14 -6.14 30.07 35.33
C THR A 14 -5.03 29.67 34.36
N SER A 15 -3.82 29.41 34.87
CA SER A 15 -2.71 28.87 34.07
C SER A 15 -3.04 27.50 33.48
N LYS A 16 -3.62 26.58 34.27
CA LYS A 16 -4.05 25.26 33.78
C LYS A 16 -5.16 25.35 32.72
N ILE A 17 -6.15 26.22 32.93
CA ILE A 17 -7.25 26.44 31.97
C ILE A 17 -6.68 27.02 30.67
N ALA A 18 -5.80 28.01 30.73
CA ALA A 18 -5.15 28.57 29.54
C ALA A 18 -4.32 27.52 28.78
N THR A 19 -3.58 26.67 29.49
CA THR A 19 -2.84 25.56 28.88
C THR A 19 -3.77 24.55 28.19
N ILE A 20 -4.90 24.22 28.80
CA ILE A 20 -5.90 23.31 28.19
C ILE A 20 -6.54 23.94 26.94
N VAL A 21 -6.89 25.22 26.99
CA VAL A 21 -7.50 25.96 25.86
C VAL A 21 -6.55 26.06 24.67
N VAL A 22 -5.23 26.03 24.88
CA VAL A 22 -4.23 26.03 23.80
C VAL A 22 -3.88 24.60 23.35
N LEU A 23 -3.71 23.66 24.28
CA LEU A 23 -3.33 22.28 23.94
C LEU A 23 -4.43 21.54 23.19
N ILE A 24 -5.70 21.70 23.57
CA ILE A 24 -6.80 20.97 22.94
C ILE A 24 -6.90 21.29 21.43
N PRO A 25 -6.92 22.56 20.97
CA PRO A 25 -6.90 22.87 19.56
C PRO A 25 -5.67 22.33 18.82
N ILE A 26 -4.49 22.35 19.43
CA ILE A 26 -3.26 21.81 18.82
C ILE A 26 -3.37 20.28 18.67
N LEU A 27 -3.84 19.58 19.71
CA LEU A 27 -4.04 18.13 19.66
C LEU A 27 -5.12 17.75 18.63
N ILE A 28 -6.20 18.52 18.53
CA ILE A 28 -7.24 18.33 17.51
C ILE A 28 -6.65 18.57 16.11
N ALA A 29 -5.93 19.67 15.89
CA ALA A 29 -5.29 19.97 14.62
C ALA A 29 -4.27 18.88 14.23
N THR A 30 -3.50 18.39 15.21
CA THR A 30 -2.55 17.29 15.01
C THR A 30 -3.28 15.99 14.67
N TRP A 31 -4.36 15.66 15.37
CA TRP A 31 -5.19 14.48 15.08
C TRP A 31 -5.72 14.47 13.64
N PHE A 32 -6.16 15.62 13.14
CA PHE A 32 -6.61 15.75 11.74
C PHE A 32 -5.47 15.83 10.72
N ALA A 33 -4.28 16.30 11.11
CA ALA A 33 -3.09 16.36 10.26
C ALA A 33 -2.33 15.03 10.18
N LEU A 34 -2.38 14.18 11.22
CA LEU A 34 -1.67 12.91 11.28
C LEU A 34 -1.96 11.98 10.08
N PRO A 35 -3.21 11.81 9.62
CA PRO A 35 -3.52 11.02 8.42
C PRO A 35 -2.91 11.56 7.12
N TRP A 36 -2.45 12.81 7.10
CA TRP A 36 -1.80 13.44 5.95
C TRP A 36 -0.27 13.40 6.05
N VAL A 37 0.27 13.54 7.26
CA VAL A 37 1.72 13.62 7.51
C VAL A 37 2.37 12.26 7.75
N LEU A 38 1.76 11.39 8.57
CA LEU A 38 2.30 10.06 8.88
C LEU A 38 2.59 9.21 7.64
N PRO A 39 1.76 9.26 6.58
CA PRO A 39 2.07 8.54 5.37
C PRO A 39 3.34 8.99 4.65
N MET A 40 3.44 10.29 4.39
CA MET A 40 4.60 10.89 3.73
C MET A 40 5.85 10.64 4.57
N TRP A 41 5.74 10.76 5.89
CA TRP A 41 6.82 10.45 6.81
C TRP A 41 7.21 8.97 6.75
N ARG A 42 6.25 8.04 6.73
CA ARG A 42 6.55 6.61 6.57
C ARG A 42 7.33 6.36 5.28
N TRP A 43 6.91 6.94 4.15
CA TRP A 43 7.61 6.80 2.86
C TRP A 43 9.01 7.38 2.85
N GLN A 44 9.20 8.55 3.44
CA GLN A 44 10.52 9.17 3.56
C GLN A 44 11.46 8.38 4.48
N ASN A 45 10.92 7.57 5.39
CA ASN A 45 11.69 6.73 6.31
C ASN A 45 11.69 5.25 5.92
N VAL A 46 11.16 4.88 4.74
CA VAL A 46 11.40 3.54 4.19
C VAL A 46 12.87 3.46 3.85
N ASP A 47 13.60 2.56 4.52
CA ASP A 47 14.99 2.28 4.20
C ASP A 47 15.08 1.43 2.93
N VAL A 48 14.81 2.06 1.78
CA VAL A 48 14.90 1.45 0.44
C VAL A 48 16.31 0.90 0.21
N GLU A 49 17.32 1.49 0.84
CA GLU A 49 18.71 1.05 0.73
C GLU A 49 18.96 -0.25 1.49
N ALA A 50 18.40 -0.41 2.69
CA ALA A 50 18.39 -1.71 3.37
C ALA A 50 17.64 -2.77 2.56
N ILE A 51 16.46 -2.44 2.02
CA ILE A 51 15.68 -3.39 1.20
C ILE A 51 16.47 -3.82 -0.05
N ALA A 52 17.12 -2.87 -0.74
CA ALA A 52 17.97 -3.16 -1.89
C ALA A 52 19.15 -4.07 -1.51
N ARG A 53 19.85 -3.78 -0.41
CA ARG A 53 20.97 -4.61 0.06
C ARG A 53 20.54 -6.04 0.39
N ASP A 54 19.40 -6.21 1.05
CA ASP A 54 18.89 -7.52 1.42
C ASP A 54 18.49 -8.37 0.20
N HIS A 55 18.18 -7.72 -0.93
CA HIS A 55 17.69 -8.36 -2.16
C HIS A 55 18.62 -8.14 -3.36
N GLU A 56 19.87 -7.71 -3.14
CA GLU A 56 20.85 -7.44 -4.20
C GLU A 56 21.10 -8.67 -5.07
N LYS A 57 21.09 -9.87 -4.46
CA LYS A 57 21.24 -11.16 -5.16
C LYS A 57 20.11 -11.46 -6.16
N GLN A 58 18.96 -10.81 -6.00
CA GLN A 58 17.81 -10.92 -6.91
C GLN A 58 17.79 -9.78 -7.93
N GLY A 59 18.83 -8.94 -7.99
CA GLY A 59 18.98 -7.86 -8.96
C GLY A 59 18.29 -6.55 -8.56
N TYR A 60 17.82 -6.41 -7.32
CA TYR A 60 17.23 -5.16 -6.84
C TYR A 60 18.31 -4.14 -6.50
N THR A 61 18.25 -2.98 -7.15
CA THR A 61 19.07 -1.80 -6.81
C THR A 61 18.19 -0.68 -6.27
N LYS A 62 18.81 0.33 -5.68
CA LYS A 62 18.12 1.53 -5.23
C LYS A 62 17.42 2.24 -6.39
N GLU A 63 18.07 2.33 -7.55
CA GLU A 63 17.44 2.94 -8.73
C GLU A 63 16.28 2.10 -9.28
N SER A 64 16.42 0.76 -9.25
CA SER A 64 15.37 -0.13 -9.75
C SER A 64 14.12 -0.08 -8.86
N LEU A 65 14.30 -0.01 -7.53
CA LEU A 65 13.20 0.13 -6.56
C LEU A 65 12.55 1.52 -6.58
N ALA A 66 13.31 2.56 -6.92
CA ALA A 66 12.78 3.92 -7.08
C ALA A 66 11.96 4.08 -8.38
N THR A 67 11.95 3.09 -9.27
CA THR A 67 11.19 3.15 -10.51
C THR A 67 9.71 3.14 -10.23
N GLU A 68 9.03 4.18 -10.69
CA GLU A 68 7.57 4.24 -10.70
C GLU A 68 7.02 3.46 -11.90
N PHE A 69 5.97 2.69 -11.65
CA PHE A 69 5.22 1.97 -12.66
C PHE A 69 3.75 2.36 -12.59
N GLU A 70 3.09 2.33 -13.74
CA GLU A 70 1.65 2.23 -13.87
C GLU A 70 1.29 0.75 -14.06
N TRP A 71 0.51 0.19 -13.13
CA TRP A 71 -0.02 -1.16 -13.23
C TRP A 71 -1.51 -1.15 -13.47
N ILE A 72 -1.98 -2.16 -14.19
CA ILE A 72 -3.36 -2.61 -14.06
C ILE A 72 -3.36 -3.84 -13.16
N VAL A 73 -4.07 -3.77 -12.05
CA VAL A 73 -4.23 -4.87 -11.09
C VAL A 73 -5.65 -5.42 -11.15
N PHE A 74 -5.76 -6.72 -10.93
CA PHE A 74 -6.99 -7.48 -10.95
C PHE A 74 -7.24 -8.09 -9.57
N TYR A 75 -8.41 -7.83 -8.99
CA TYR A 75 -8.80 -8.42 -7.70
C TYR A 75 -9.39 -9.81 -7.89
N ASN A 76 -8.64 -10.82 -7.45
CA ASN A 76 -8.99 -12.23 -7.57
C ASN A 76 -8.41 -13.05 -6.39
N PRO A 77 -9.03 -12.94 -5.19
CA PRO A 77 -8.58 -13.65 -4.01
C PRO A 77 -8.76 -15.17 -4.14
N ARG A 78 -7.77 -15.93 -3.67
CA ARG A 78 -7.81 -17.40 -3.58
C ARG A 78 -8.87 -17.84 -2.57
N GLY A 79 -9.80 -18.69 -2.97
CA GLY A 79 -10.93 -19.07 -2.11
C GLY A 79 -12.12 -18.11 -2.15
N GLY A 80 -12.10 -17.13 -3.05
CA GLY A 80 -13.21 -16.19 -3.26
C GLY A 80 -13.16 -14.98 -2.33
N ARG A 81 -14.17 -14.12 -2.42
CA ARG A 81 -14.16 -12.76 -1.84
C ARG A 81 -14.21 -12.71 -0.31
N SER A 82 -14.67 -13.78 0.32
CA SER A 82 -14.70 -13.93 1.77
C SER A 82 -13.43 -14.55 2.35
N SER A 83 -12.49 -14.97 1.49
CA SER A 83 -11.19 -15.44 1.95
C SER A 83 -10.40 -14.29 2.54
N ASN A 84 -9.63 -14.55 3.59
CA ASN A 84 -8.64 -13.62 4.13
C ASN A 84 -7.32 -13.75 3.36
N ASP A 85 -7.37 -13.86 2.03
CA ASP A 85 -6.18 -13.96 1.19
C ASP A 85 -5.29 -12.72 1.42
N PRO A 86 -4.02 -12.90 1.88
CA PRO A 86 -3.13 -11.79 2.15
C PRO A 86 -2.58 -11.11 0.88
N SER A 87 -2.74 -11.74 -0.28
CA SER A 87 -2.34 -11.22 -1.60
C SER A 87 -3.47 -11.41 -2.62
N PRO A 88 -4.58 -10.69 -2.47
CA PRO A 88 -5.78 -10.96 -3.27
C PRO A 88 -5.73 -10.34 -4.67
N PHE A 89 -4.66 -9.59 -5.00
CA PHE A 89 -4.51 -8.92 -6.28
C PHE A 89 -3.54 -9.67 -7.19
N GLN A 90 -3.73 -9.54 -8.49
CA GLN A 90 -2.82 -10.03 -9.52
C GLN A 90 -2.47 -8.89 -10.47
N ILE A 91 -1.23 -8.84 -10.94
CA ILE A 91 -0.75 -7.87 -11.92
C ILE A 91 -1.19 -8.33 -13.30
N TYR A 92 -1.98 -7.51 -13.98
CA TYR A 92 -2.39 -7.75 -15.36
C TYR A 92 -1.41 -7.12 -16.35
N SER A 93 -0.94 -5.90 -16.06
CA SER A 93 0.06 -5.26 -16.93
C SER A 93 0.87 -4.24 -16.14
N SER A 94 2.07 -3.96 -16.67
CA SER A 94 3.00 -2.96 -16.14
C SER A 94 3.48 -2.02 -17.24
N LYS A 95 3.60 -0.74 -16.90
CA LYS A 95 4.27 0.28 -17.70
C LYS A 95 5.24 1.07 -16.81
N PRO A 96 6.55 1.10 -17.10
CA PRO A 96 7.23 0.36 -18.17
C PRO A 96 7.11 -1.16 -17.95
N PRO A 97 7.30 -2.00 -19.00
CA PRO A 97 7.25 -3.46 -18.85
C PRO A 97 8.28 -3.95 -17.82
N TRP A 98 7.93 -4.94 -17.00
CA TRP A 98 8.80 -5.47 -15.93
C TRP A 98 10.21 -5.82 -16.43
N LYS A 99 10.29 -6.62 -17.50
CA LYS A 99 11.54 -7.07 -18.13
C LYS A 99 12.44 -5.94 -18.62
N SER A 100 11.89 -4.75 -18.88
CA SER A 100 12.69 -3.58 -19.27
C SER A 100 13.52 -3.00 -18.12
N LYS A 101 13.13 -3.26 -16.88
CA LYS A 101 13.82 -2.81 -15.66
C LYS A 101 14.56 -3.93 -14.96
N TYR A 102 14.05 -5.17 -15.08
CA TYR A 102 14.62 -6.37 -14.51
C TYR A 102 14.86 -7.39 -15.63
N PRO A 103 15.93 -7.22 -16.45
CA PRO A 103 16.17 -8.03 -17.63
C PRO A 103 16.52 -9.49 -17.32
N ASP A 104 17.01 -9.78 -16.11
CA ASP A 104 17.38 -11.14 -15.69
C ASP A 104 16.24 -11.90 -15.01
N ASP A 105 15.14 -11.21 -14.67
CA ASP A 105 13.98 -11.81 -14.00
C ASP A 105 12.99 -12.43 -15.01
N VAL A 106 11.98 -13.15 -14.56
CA VAL A 106 10.98 -13.78 -15.43
C VAL A 106 10.23 -12.73 -16.27
N ASP A 107 9.96 -13.05 -17.54
CA ASP A 107 9.10 -12.22 -18.36
C ASP A 107 7.65 -12.39 -17.89
N GLU A 108 7.06 -11.31 -17.38
CA GLU A 108 5.70 -11.29 -16.86
C GLU A 108 4.66 -10.96 -17.93
N ASN A 109 5.05 -10.97 -19.21
CA ASN A 109 4.11 -10.83 -20.31
C ASN A 109 3.12 -12.01 -20.33
N GLN A 110 1.82 -11.71 -20.23
CA GLN A 110 0.74 -12.71 -20.16
C GLN A 110 0.85 -13.66 -18.95
N LEU A 111 1.47 -13.21 -17.86
CA LEU A 111 1.56 -13.91 -16.59
C LEU A 111 0.81 -13.10 -15.52
N MET A 112 -0.18 -13.73 -14.89
CA MET A 112 -0.92 -13.13 -13.77
C MET A 112 -0.12 -13.31 -12.48
N VAL A 113 0.70 -12.30 -12.15
CA VAL A 113 1.56 -12.31 -10.96
C VAL A 113 0.79 -11.85 -9.73
N ARG A 114 0.63 -12.73 -8.74
CA ARG A 114 -0.05 -12.37 -7.49
C ARG A 114 0.78 -11.41 -6.64
N ALA A 115 0.13 -10.42 -6.07
CA ALA A 115 0.77 -9.37 -5.29
C ALA A 115 -0.08 -8.91 -4.11
N THR A 116 0.58 -8.38 -3.09
CA THR A 116 -0.07 -7.58 -2.06
C THR A 116 -0.06 -6.12 -2.51
N VAL A 117 -1.22 -5.50 -2.63
CA VAL A 117 -1.33 -4.07 -3.00
C VAL A 117 -1.69 -3.27 -1.76
N ILE A 118 -0.89 -2.24 -1.46
CA ILE A 118 -1.10 -1.33 -0.32
C ILE A 118 -0.99 0.13 -0.75
N SER A 119 -1.76 0.96 -0.09
CA SER A 119 -1.71 2.42 -0.25
C SER A 119 -0.44 2.97 0.35
N GLU A 120 0.19 3.91 -0.35
CA GLU A 120 1.28 4.69 0.22
C GLU A 120 0.80 5.48 1.46
N ARG A 121 -0.50 5.79 1.52
CA ARG A 121 -1.06 6.64 2.57
C ARG A 121 -1.07 5.90 3.91
N ASP A 122 -1.87 4.87 4.01
CA ASP A 122 -2.17 4.17 5.26
C ASP A 122 -1.60 2.75 5.30
N GLY A 123 -1.01 2.26 4.21
CA GLY A 123 -0.60 0.87 4.08
C GLY A 123 -1.78 -0.10 3.93
N GLU A 124 -2.99 0.42 3.68
CA GLU A 124 -4.20 -0.35 3.55
C GLU A 124 -4.42 -0.87 2.13
N PRO A 125 -5.05 -2.04 1.95
CA PRO A 125 -5.31 -2.59 0.62
C PRO A 125 -6.50 -1.92 -0.07
N ILE A 126 -6.51 -1.95 -1.41
CA ILE A 126 -7.60 -1.41 -2.25
C ILE A 126 -8.94 -2.09 -1.90
N SER A 127 -8.94 -3.33 -1.42
CA SER A 127 -10.17 -4.06 -1.06
C SER A 127 -11.02 -3.37 0.00
N LYS A 128 -10.43 -2.51 0.84
CA LYS A 128 -11.17 -1.68 1.80
C LYS A 128 -11.95 -0.53 1.14
N LEU A 129 -11.63 -0.18 -0.11
CA LEU A 129 -12.24 0.93 -0.87
C LEU A 129 -13.44 0.50 -1.74
N TRP A 130 -14.07 -0.64 -1.41
CA TRP A 130 -15.20 -1.25 -2.11
C TRP A 130 -14.89 -1.75 -3.52
N ILE A 131 -14.79 -3.08 -3.66
CA ILE A 131 -14.61 -3.74 -4.96
C ILE A 131 -15.97 -4.28 -5.42
N GLY A 132 -16.44 -3.81 -6.58
CA GLY A 132 -17.71 -4.22 -7.18
C GLY A 132 -17.78 -5.73 -7.41
N THR A 133 -18.99 -6.30 -7.50
CA THR A 133 -19.21 -7.77 -7.52
C THR A 133 -18.97 -8.39 -8.90
N THR A 134 -18.95 -7.58 -9.96
CA THR A 134 -18.78 -8.09 -11.32
C THR A 134 -17.30 -8.21 -11.72
N PRO A 135 -16.92 -9.17 -12.57
CA PRO A 135 -15.52 -9.35 -12.99
C PRO A 135 -14.91 -8.12 -13.66
N SER A 136 -15.73 -7.32 -14.35
CA SER A 136 -15.34 -6.05 -14.98
C SER A 136 -14.98 -4.95 -13.97
N GLU A 137 -15.44 -5.07 -12.71
CA GLU A 137 -15.21 -4.10 -11.66
C GLU A 137 -14.03 -4.44 -10.76
N ALA A 138 -13.35 -5.54 -11.03
CA ALA A 138 -12.19 -6.00 -10.28
C ALA A 138 -10.86 -5.44 -10.81
N PHE A 139 -10.88 -4.64 -11.89
CA PHE A 139 -9.69 -4.06 -12.49
C PHE A 139 -9.47 -2.60 -12.06
N PHE A 140 -8.24 -2.31 -11.65
CA PHE A 140 -7.83 -0.98 -11.20
C PHE A 140 -6.50 -0.59 -11.85
N THR A 141 -6.42 0.64 -12.33
CA THR A 141 -5.16 1.27 -12.69
C THR A 141 -4.58 1.92 -11.43
N ILE A 142 -3.30 1.70 -11.17
CA ILE A 142 -2.57 2.29 -10.06
C ILE A 142 -1.18 2.75 -10.54
N LYS A 143 -0.61 3.75 -9.88
CA LYS A 143 0.78 4.15 -10.06
C LYS A 143 1.56 3.99 -8.76
N GLY A 144 2.82 3.58 -8.83
CA GLY A 144 3.69 3.55 -7.66
C GLY A 144 4.86 2.60 -7.81
N TRP A 145 5.26 1.94 -6.73
CA TRP A 145 6.51 1.20 -6.62
C TRP A 145 6.28 -0.27 -6.27
N ARG A 146 7.13 -1.15 -6.83
CA ARG A 146 7.09 -2.59 -6.57
C ARG A 146 8.30 -2.97 -5.75
N PHE A 147 8.01 -3.58 -4.62
CA PHE A 147 9.00 -4.05 -3.67
C PHE A 147 9.08 -5.57 -3.67
N PRO A 148 10.26 -6.13 -3.30
CA PRO A 148 10.45 -7.57 -3.26
C PRO A 148 9.53 -8.23 -2.21
N PRO A 149 9.31 -9.55 -2.33
CA PRO A 149 8.50 -10.29 -1.37
C PRO A 149 8.95 -10.14 0.08
N GLY A 150 8.01 -10.17 1.02
CA GLY A 150 8.31 -9.99 2.45
C GLY A 150 8.51 -8.53 2.89
N SER A 151 8.55 -7.57 1.96
CA SER A 151 8.64 -6.15 2.28
C SER A 151 7.47 -5.69 3.16
N PHE A 152 7.72 -4.74 4.08
CA PHE A 152 6.71 -4.16 4.98
C PHE A 152 5.96 -5.19 5.85
N GLY A 153 6.58 -6.35 6.13
CA GLY A 153 5.96 -7.42 6.93
C GLY A 153 4.81 -8.14 6.22
N LYS A 154 4.73 -8.03 4.89
CA LYS A 154 3.79 -8.78 4.05
C LYS A 154 4.30 -10.22 3.81
N PRO A 155 3.47 -11.14 3.27
CA PRO A 155 3.89 -12.51 3.04
C PRO A 155 5.16 -12.61 2.20
N LYS A 156 5.96 -13.64 2.49
CA LYS A 156 7.09 -14.02 1.63
C LYS A 156 6.54 -14.65 0.34
N GLY A 157 7.32 -14.68 -0.74
CA GLY A 157 6.92 -15.26 -2.02
C GLY A 157 6.21 -14.31 -2.99
N ARG A 158 5.37 -13.37 -2.52
CA ARG A 158 4.64 -12.42 -3.38
C ARG A 158 5.18 -10.98 -3.29
N PRO A 159 5.33 -10.26 -4.42
CA PRO A 159 5.73 -8.86 -4.42
C PRO A 159 4.71 -7.97 -3.70
N VAL A 160 5.20 -6.83 -3.21
CA VAL A 160 4.36 -5.80 -2.60
C VAL A 160 4.31 -4.59 -3.52
N LEU A 161 3.13 -4.26 -4.01
CA LEU A 161 2.88 -3.04 -4.76
C LEU A 161 2.43 -1.96 -3.80
N VAL A 162 3.14 -0.84 -3.80
CA VAL A 162 2.71 0.35 -3.11
C VAL A 162 2.22 1.35 -4.14
N TYR A 163 0.93 1.68 -4.07
CA TYR A 163 0.33 2.66 -4.96
C TYR A 163 0.21 4.04 -4.33
N GLN A 164 0.38 5.07 -5.15
CA GLN A 164 0.16 6.46 -4.80
C GLN A 164 -1.34 6.69 -4.56
N GLY A 165 -1.69 7.27 -3.41
CA GLY A 165 -3.09 7.28 -2.95
C GLY A 165 -4.08 7.95 -3.91
N PHE A 166 -3.61 8.91 -4.72
CA PHE A 166 -4.41 9.65 -5.69
C PHE A 166 -4.39 9.04 -7.11
N SER A 167 -3.62 7.98 -7.34
CA SER A 167 -3.48 7.32 -8.65
C SER A 167 -4.48 6.19 -8.90
N LEU A 168 -5.26 5.82 -7.89
CA LEU A 168 -6.20 4.71 -7.96
C LEU A 168 -7.39 5.08 -8.85
N GLU A 169 -7.47 4.43 -10.01
CA GLU A 169 -8.55 4.61 -10.97
C GLU A 169 -9.19 3.26 -11.31
N LYS A 170 -10.53 3.20 -11.34
CA LYS A 170 -11.23 1.99 -11.78
C LYS A 170 -11.19 1.91 -13.30
N VAL A 171 -10.89 0.73 -13.84
CA VAL A 171 -10.91 0.51 -15.30
C VAL A 171 -12.37 0.56 -15.80
N ASP A 172 -12.57 1.13 -17.00
CA ASP A 172 -13.89 1.14 -17.64
C ASP A 172 -14.47 -0.27 -17.79
N ILE A 173 -15.78 -0.40 -17.58
CA ILE A 173 -16.48 -1.69 -17.55
C ILE A 173 -16.27 -2.48 -18.84
N SER A 174 -16.37 -1.83 -20.01
CA SER A 174 -16.25 -2.51 -21.31
C SER A 174 -14.85 -3.09 -21.51
N LYS A 175 -13.83 -2.32 -21.09
CA LYS A 175 -12.44 -2.75 -21.09
C LYS A 175 -12.20 -3.86 -20.06
N GLY A 176 -12.75 -3.73 -18.86
CA GLY A 176 -12.66 -4.73 -17.80
C GLY A 176 -13.23 -6.09 -18.19
N VAL A 177 -14.33 -6.14 -18.96
CA VAL A 177 -14.87 -7.40 -19.50
C VAL A 177 -13.85 -8.08 -20.42
N SER A 178 -13.32 -7.34 -21.40
CA SER A 178 -12.32 -7.87 -22.34
C SER A 178 -11.07 -8.37 -21.62
N MET A 179 -10.59 -7.61 -20.64
CA MET A 179 -9.44 -7.99 -19.82
C MET A 179 -9.72 -9.22 -18.96
N SER A 180 -10.92 -9.35 -18.39
CA SER A 180 -11.31 -10.53 -17.62
C SER A 180 -11.26 -11.80 -18.46
N THR A 181 -11.72 -11.75 -19.72
CA THR A 181 -11.67 -12.89 -20.63
C THR A 181 -10.23 -13.26 -20.99
N GLN A 182 -9.36 -12.27 -21.20
CA GLN A 182 -7.94 -12.50 -21.49
C GLN A 182 -7.20 -13.08 -20.27
N ALA A 183 -7.45 -12.55 -19.08
CA ALA A 183 -6.81 -13.00 -17.84
C ALA A 183 -7.09 -14.48 -17.54
N GLN A 184 -8.24 -15.02 -17.94
CA GLN A 184 -8.56 -16.44 -17.79
C GLN A 184 -7.71 -17.36 -18.67
N ALA A 185 -7.15 -16.85 -19.77
CA ALA A 185 -6.30 -17.61 -20.67
C ALA A 185 -4.81 -17.53 -20.32
N TRP A 186 -4.44 -16.65 -19.38
CA TRP A 186 -3.06 -16.41 -18.98
C TRP A 186 -2.61 -17.36 -17.89
N GLU A 187 -1.30 -17.59 -17.82
CA GLU A 187 -0.73 -18.38 -16.74
C GLU A 187 -0.87 -17.65 -15.41
N ASN A 188 -1.07 -18.39 -14.33
CA ASN A 188 -1.15 -17.87 -12.98
C ASN A 188 0.02 -18.43 -12.16
N ASP A 189 0.76 -17.55 -11.51
CA ASP A 189 1.95 -17.90 -10.73
C ASP A 189 1.61 -18.51 -9.34
N ASP A 190 0.34 -18.81 -9.09
CA ASP A 190 -0.15 -19.52 -7.90
C ASP A 190 0.43 -20.95 -7.77
N LEU A 191 0.85 -21.56 -8.89
CA LEU A 191 1.38 -22.93 -8.93
C LEU A 191 2.90 -23.01 -8.80
N TRP A 192 3.59 -21.88 -8.74
CA TRP A 192 5.06 -21.83 -8.73
C TRP A 192 5.58 -21.92 -7.29
N GLU A 193 6.42 -22.93 -7.02
CA GLU A 193 6.91 -23.22 -5.65
C GLU A 193 7.71 -22.06 -5.06
N GLU A 194 8.53 -21.40 -5.88
CA GLU A 194 9.36 -20.27 -5.48
C GLU A 194 8.56 -18.99 -5.14
N ARG A 195 7.28 -18.93 -5.53
CA ARG A 195 6.36 -17.83 -5.23
C ARG A 195 5.29 -18.21 -4.21
N ASP A 196 5.32 -19.43 -3.66
CA ASP A 196 4.37 -19.85 -2.62
C ASP A 196 4.53 -18.96 -1.37
N ASP A 197 3.40 -18.41 -0.91
CA ASP A 197 3.30 -17.61 0.32
C ASP A 197 2.71 -18.41 1.48
N GLY A 198 2.44 -19.70 1.27
CA GLY A 198 1.93 -20.63 2.26
C GLY A 198 0.43 -20.49 2.53
N PHE A 199 -0.28 -19.59 1.84
CA PHE A 199 -1.71 -19.42 2.02
C PHE A 199 -2.50 -20.53 1.31
N ARG A 200 -3.45 -21.13 2.03
CA ARG A 200 -4.40 -22.11 1.50
C ARG A 200 -5.83 -21.61 1.80
N PRO A 201 -6.73 -21.60 0.79
CA PRO A 201 -8.09 -21.07 0.94
C PRO A 201 -9.00 -21.91 1.83
#